data_AF-A0A7W1RPI9-F1
#
_entry.id   AF-A0A7W1RPI9-F1
#
_cell.length_a   1.000
_cell.length_b   1.000
_cell.length_c   1.000
_cell.angle_alpha   90.00
_cell.angle_beta   90.00
_cell.angle_gamma   90.00
#
_symmetry.space_group_name_H-M   'P 1'
#
loop_
_entity.id
_entity.type
_entity.pdbx_description
1 polymer ?
#
loop_
_entity_poly.entity_id
_entity_poly.type
_entity_poly.pdbx_seq_one_letter_code
_entity_poly.pdbx_strand_id
1 'polypeptide(L)'
;MKSNFGDKVSFASFAQPARAEAGGDEEPAQPNDDGFAFDFLPRDIKAHLDRFVIQQDEAKKVLAISVCDHYNHVDYVRQLASEDAMRAEQTEYAKQNVILVAHSIDRSSRNPFA
;
A
#
# COMPACT_ATOMS: atom_id res chain seq x y z
N MET A 1 17.57 37.74 -5.96
CA MET A 1 16.35 36.97 -5.62
C MET A 1 16.78 35.73 -4.85
N LYS A 2 16.39 35.61 -3.58
CA LYS A 2 16.72 34.47 -2.71
C LYS A 2 15.80 33.31 -3.07
N SER A 3 16.37 32.25 -3.65
CA SER A 3 15.70 30.95 -3.78
C SER A 3 16.19 30.10 -2.61
N ASN A 4 15.39 30.04 -1.55
CA ASN A 4 15.58 29.10 -0.44
C ASN A 4 14.38 28.16 -0.44
N PHE A 5 14.42 27.15 -1.31
CA PHE A 5 13.50 26.01 -1.23
C PHE A 5 14.29 24.78 -1.68
N GLY A 6 14.38 23.77 -0.80
CA GLY A 6 14.96 22.46 -1.14
C GLY A 6 16.01 21.92 -0.16
N ASP A 7 16.56 22.74 0.73
CA ASP A 7 17.76 22.38 1.52
C ASP A 7 17.51 21.40 2.70
N LYS A 8 16.30 20.84 2.83
CA LYS A 8 15.91 19.96 3.94
C LYS A 8 15.18 18.68 3.52
N VAL A 9 15.31 18.27 2.25
CA VAL A 9 14.82 16.95 1.81
C VAL A 9 15.98 15.96 1.88
N SER A 10 16.14 15.28 3.01
CA SER A 10 17.04 14.13 3.11
C SER A 10 16.40 12.95 2.39
N PHE A 11 16.89 12.65 1.18
CA PHE A 11 16.63 11.37 0.54
C PHE A 11 17.41 10.30 1.32
N ALA A 12 16.74 9.62 2.24
CA ALA A 12 17.25 8.34 2.70
C ALA A 12 17.11 7.37 1.52
N SER A 13 18.22 7.14 0.81
CA SER A 13 18.33 5.96 -0.04
C SER A 13 18.21 4.76 0.91
N PHE A 14 17.04 4.13 0.92
CA PHE A 14 16.95 2.77 1.42
C PHE A 14 17.84 1.94 0.50
N ALA A 15 19.03 1.58 0.99
CA ALA A 15 19.80 0.52 0.39
C ALA A 15 18.87 -0.69 0.38
N GLN A 16 18.42 -1.06 -0.82
CA GLN A 16 17.82 -2.37 -1.05
C GLN A 16 18.79 -3.37 -0.43
N PRO A 17 18.39 -4.19 0.57
CA PRO A 17 19.26 -5.28 1.00
C PRO A 17 19.59 -6.05 -0.27
N ALA A 18 20.89 -6.27 -0.50
CA ALA A 18 21.39 -6.95 -1.68
C ALA A 18 20.47 -8.15 -1.95
N ARG A 19 19.82 -8.15 -3.12
CA ARG A 19 19.09 -9.31 -3.63
C ARG A 19 20.06 -10.47 -3.47
N ALA A 20 19.78 -11.35 -2.51
CA ALA A 20 20.51 -12.60 -2.43
C ALA A 20 20.36 -13.24 -3.80
N GLU A 21 21.47 -13.41 -4.50
CA GLU A 21 21.55 -14.21 -5.72
C GLU A 21 21.17 -15.64 -5.32
N ALA A 22 19.88 -15.91 -5.26
CA ALA A 22 19.34 -17.25 -5.17
C ALA A 22 19.48 -17.85 -6.57
N GLY A 23 20.68 -18.37 -6.85
CA GLY A 23 20.86 -19.38 -7.88
C GLY A 23 20.12 -20.64 -7.43
N GLY A 24 18.86 -20.74 -7.86
CA GLY A 24 18.04 -21.93 -7.76
C GLY A 24 16.97 -21.79 -8.83
N ASP A 25 16.84 -22.78 -9.70
CA ASP A 25 15.74 -22.90 -10.64
C ASP A 25 14.42 -22.70 -9.89
N GLU A 26 13.81 -21.52 -10.01
CA GLU A 26 12.43 -21.29 -9.60
C GLU A 26 11.55 -21.99 -10.64
N GLU A 27 11.28 -23.27 -10.37
CA GLU A 27 10.14 -23.97 -10.94
C GLU A 27 8.91 -23.04 -10.80
N PRO A 28 8.16 -22.76 -11.88
CA PRO A 28 7.09 -21.77 -11.84
C PRO A 28 6.11 -22.17 -10.76
N ALA A 29 6.00 -21.34 -9.72
CA ALA A 29 5.04 -21.53 -8.65
C ALA A 29 3.65 -21.67 -9.30
N GLN A 30 3.10 -22.88 -9.23
CA GLN A 30 1.73 -23.15 -9.66
C GLN A 30 0.82 -22.13 -8.96
N PRO A 31 -0.08 -21.45 -9.68
CA PRO A 31 -1.01 -20.54 -9.05
C PRO A 31 -1.92 -21.37 -8.14
N ASN A 32 -1.64 -21.36 -6.84
CA ASN A 32 -2.55 -21.91 -5.87
C ASN A 32 -3.78 -21.00 -5.88
N ASP A 33 -4.87 -21.49 -6.46
CA ASP A 33 -6.19 -20.89 -6.37
C ASP A 33 -6.72 -21.12 -4.95
N ASP A 34 -6.14 -20.39 -4.00
CA ASP A 34 -6.42 -20.51 -2.57
C ASP A 34 -7.75 -19.83 -2.20
N GLY A 35 -8.80 -19.89 -3.03
CA GLY A 35 -10.15 -19.42 -2.71
C GLY A 35 -10.26 -18.02 -2.08
N PHE A 36 -9.27 -17.16 -2.32
CA PHE A 36 -9.16 -15.87 -1.64
C PHE A 36 -10.11 -14.88 -2.31
N ALA A 37 -11.16 -14.51 -1.60
CA ALA A 37 -12.13 -13.50 -2.00
C ALA A 37 -11.99 -12.25 -1.13
N PHE A 38 -11.87 -11.08 -1.76
CA PHE A 38 -11.82 -9.79 -1.07
C PHE A 38 -13.17 -9.08 -1.15
N ASP A 39 -14.04 -9.30 -0.16
CA ASP A 39 -15.41 -8.76 -0.14
C ASP A 39 -15.58 -7.54 0.78
N PHE A 40 -14.51 -6.77 1.01
CA PHE A 40 -14.55 -5.60 1.90
C PHE A 40 -14.80 -4.30 1.14
N LEU A 41 -15.72 -3.48 1.66
CA LEU A 41 -15.91 -2.12 1.20
C LEU A 41 -14.94 -1.18 1.93
N PRO A 42 -14.58 -0.01 1.34
CA PRO A 42 -13.70 0.95 2.00
C PRO A 42 -14.22 1.39 3.39
N ARG A 43 -15.54 1.42 3.58
CA ARG A 43 -16.16 1.72 4.87
C ARG A 43 -15.85 0.67 5.95
N ASP A 44 -15.72 -0.60 5.57
CA ASP A 44 -15.47 -1.71 6.49
C ASP A 44 -14.02 -1.66 6.97
N ILE A 45 -13.09 -1.35 6.06
CA ILE A 45 -11.68 -1.12 6.38
C ILE A 45 -11.52 0.12 7.27
N LYS A 46 -12.20 1.23 6.93
CA LYS A 46 -12.19 2.42 7.79
C LYS A 46 -12.72 2.10 9.19
N ALA A 47 -13.84 1.39 9.29
CA ALA A 47 -14.42 0.99 10.57
C ALA A 47 -13.46 0.11 11.39
N HIS A 48 -12.70 -0.76 10.73
CA HIS A 48 -11.63 -1.51 11.37
C HIS A 48 -10.53 -0.60 11.91
N LEU A 49 -10.06 0.37 11.11
CA LEU A 49 -9.04 1.35 11.53
C LEU A 49 -9.53 2.27 12.65
N ASP A 50 -10.81 2.60 12.71
CA ASP A 50 -11.42 3.43 13.74
C ASP A 50 -11.25 2.84 15.16
N ARG A 51 -11.00 1.52 15.28
CA ARG A 51 -10.72 0.84 16.56
C ARG A 51 -9.34 1.17 17.15
N PHE A 52 -8.41 1.62 16.31
CA PHE A 52 -7.01 1.82 16.68
C PHE A 52 -6.52 3.24 16.43
N VAL A 53 -7.16 3.97 15.53
CA VAL A 53 -6.74 5.29 15.07
C VAL A 53 -7.85 6.31 15.30
N ILE A 54 -7.57 7.28 16.18
CA ILE A 54 -8.51 8.33 16.57
C ILE A 54 -8.49 9.47 15.55
N GLN A 55 -9.67 9.97 15.17
CA GLN A 55 -9.86 11.06 14.20
C GLN A 55 -9.27 10.69 12.83
N GLN A 56 -8.13 11.23 12.39
CA GLN A 56 -7.41 10.88 11.13
C GLN A 56 -8.28 10.37 9.96
N ASP A 57 -9.44 10.99 9.74
CA ASP A 57 -10.50 10.39 8.90
C ASP A 57 -10.09 10.38 7.43
N GLU A 58 -9.39 11.42 6.99
CA GLU A 58 -8.86 11.53 5.64
C GLU A 58 -7.80 10.46 5.36
N ALA A 59 -6.83 10.29 6.25
CA ALA A 59 -5.81 9.26 6.12
C ALA A 59 -6.41 7.85 6.10
N LYS A 60 -7.34 7.55 7.01
CA LYS A 60 -8.04 6.25 7.04
C LYS A 60 -8.84 6.00 5.75
N LYS A 61 -9.51 7.03 5.22
CA LYS A 61 -10.26 6.94 3.97
C LYS A 61 -9.36 6.64 2.78
N VAL A 62 -8.25 7.36 2.64
CA VAL A 62 -7.30 7.17 1.53
C VAL A 62 -6.70 5.76 1.58
N LEU A 63 -6.30 5.30 2.78
CA LEU A 63 -5.79 3.94 2.96
C LEU A 63 -6.83 2.88 2.61
N ALA A 64 -8.07 3.05 3.08
CA ALA A 64 -9.15 2.11 2.78
C ALA A 64 -9.44 2.00 1.27
N ILE A 65 -9.46 3.14 0.56
CA ILE A 65 -9.64 3.15 -0.90
C ILE A 65 -8.48 2.47 -1.61
N SER A 66 -7.23 2.79 -1.23
CA SER A 66 -6.03 2.22 -1.85
C SER A 66 -5.97 0.70 -1.68
N VAL A 67 -6.37 0.17 -0.51
CA VAL A 67 -6.43 -1.27 -0.28
C VAL A 67 -7.51 -1.92 -1.14
N CYS A 68 -8.72 -1.35 -1.20
CA CYS A 68 -9.78 -1.88 -2.05
C CYS A 68 -9.40 -1.85 -3.54
N ASP A 69 -8.81 -0.75 -4.03
CA ASP A 69 -8.33 -0.64 -5.41
C ASP A 69 -7.31 -1.74 -5.73
N HIS A 70 -6.37 -1.99 -4.81
CA HIS A 70 -5.34 -3.00 -5.02
C HIS A 70 -5.92 -4.41 -5.18
N TYR A 71 -6.82 -4.83 -4.30
CA TYR A 71 -7.40 -6.16 -4.36
C TYR A 71 -8.39 -6.31 -5.52
N ASN A 72 -9.21 -5.30 -5.79
CA ASN A 72 -10.09 -5.30 -6.95
C ASN A 72 -9.30 -5.45 -8.26
N HIS A 73 -8.12 -4.82 -8.35
CA HIS A 73 -7.25 -4.98 -9.51
C HIS A 73 -6.68 -6.41 -9.62
N VAL A 74 -6.25 -7.00 -8.51
CA VAL A 74 -5.78 -8.39 -8.48
C VAL A 74 -6.89 -9.35 -8.95
N ASP A 75 -8.11 -9.19 -8.44
CA ASP A 75 -9.24 -10.03 -8.82
C ASP A 75 -9.62 -9.84 -10.29
N TYR A 76 -9.59 -8.60 -10.79
CA TYR A 76 -9.77 -8.30 -12.21
C TYR A 76 -8.75 -9.03 -13.09
N VAL A 77 -7.46 -8.98 -12.75
CA VAL A 77 -6.40 -9.66 -13.54
C VAL A 77 -6.54 -11.18 -13.47
N ARG A 78 -6.91 -11.74 -12.31
CA ARG A 78 -7.17 -13.19 -12.16
C ARG A 78 -8.34 -13.64 -13.02
N GLN A 79 -9.43 -12.88 -13.01
CA GLN A 79 -10.59 -13.16 -13.85
C GLN A 79 -10.21 -13.06 -15.33
N LEU A 80 -9.51 -12.00 -15.74
CA LEU A 80 -9.03 -11.87 -17.12
C LEU A 80 -8.12 -13.02 -17.53
N ALA A 81 -7.20 -13.46 -16.67
CA ALA A 81 -6.30 -14.58 -16.99
C ALA A 81 -7.07 -15.90 -17.22
N SER A 82 -8.21 -16.07 -16.54
CA SER A 82 -9.08 -17.23 -16.71
C SER A 82 -9.86 -17.19 -18.03
N GLU A 83 -10.19 -15.99 -18.53
CA GLU A 83 -10.94 -15.79 -19.77
C GLU A 83 -10.05 -15.65 -21.02
N ASP A 84 -8.95 -14.90 -20.91
CA ASP A 84 -7.98 -14.59 -21.95
C ASP A 84 -6.60 -14.23 -21.35
N ALA A 85 -5.71 -15.23 -21.31
CA ALA A 85 -4.37 -15.09 -20.75
C ALA A 85 -3.52 -14.02 -21.46
N MET A 86 -3.65 -13.85 -22.78
CA MET A 86 -2.86 -12.84 -23.51
C MET A 86 -3.28 -11.42 -23.14
N ARG A 87 -4.58 -11.20 -22.94
CA ARG A 87 -5.08 -9.89 -22.48
C ARG A 87 -4.71 -9.58 -21.04
N ALA A 88 -4.65 -10.60 -20.19
CA ALA A 88 -4.18 -10.43 -18.81
C ALA A 88 -2.70 -9.99 -18.78
N GLU A 89 -1.83 -10.59 -19.60
CA GLU A 89 -0.42 -10.20 -19.70
C GLU A 89 -0.22 -8.79 -20.26
N GLN A 90 -1.09 -8.33 -21.16
CA GLN A 90 -1.05 -6.98 -21.72
C GLN A 90 -1.67 -5.91 -20.81
N THR A 91 -2.26 -6.30 -19.68
CA THR A 91 -2.89 -5.34 -18.77
C THR A 91 -1.82 -4.55 -18.02
N GLU A 92 -1.66 -3.27 -18.38
CA GLU A 92 -0.81 -2.36 -17.63
C GLU A 92 -1.50 -1.88 -16.35
N TYR A 93 -0.78 -1.92 -15.23
CA TYR A 93 -1.27 -1.40 -13.94
C TYR A 93 -0.27 -0.45 -13.30
N ALA A 94 -0.72 0.78 -13.08
CA ALA A 94 0.00 1.76 -12.30
C ALA A 94 -0.52 1.74 -10.85
N LYS A 95 0.30 1.25 -9.91
CA LYS A 95 -0.06 1.23 -8.49
C LYS A 95 -0.27 2.64 -7.95
N GLN A 96 -1.36 2.84 -7.21
CA GLN A 96 -1.61 4.07 -6.45
C GLN A 96 -0.80 4.07 -5.15
N ASN A 97 0.42 4.58 -5.21
CA ASN A 97 1.24 4.75 -4.01
C ASN A 97 0.69 5.88 -3.12
N VAL A 98 0.66 5.65 -1.81
CA VAL A 98 0.21 6.64 -0.82
C VAL A 98 1.42 7.20 -0.07
N ILE A 99 1.54 8.53 -0.03
CA ILE A 99 2.55 9.22 0.79
C ILE A 99 1.84 9.77 2.03
N LEU A 100 2.25 9.30 3.21
CA LEU A 100 1.77 9.82 4.49
C LEU A 100 2.70 10.93 4.97
N VAL A 101 2.13 12.10 5.28
CA VAL A 101 2.84 13.23 5.86
C VAL A 101 2.23 13.55 7.21
N ALA A 102 3.08 13.64 8.24
CA ALA A 102 2.65 13.90 9.61
C ALA A 102 3.67 14.80 10.33
N HIS A 103 3.22 15.48 11.38
CA HIS A 103 4.09 16.19 12.31
C HIS A 103 4.53 15.25 13.43
N SER A 104 5.71 15.50 14.02
CA SER A 104 6.15 14.76 15.20
C SER A 104 5.25 15.09 16.38
N ILE A 105 4.86 14.05 17.12
CA ILE A 105 4.14 14.21 18.37
C ILE A 105 5.18 14.52 19.45
N ASP A 106 5.25 15.77 19.89
CA ASP A 106 6.01 16.12 21.08
C ASP A 106 5.31 15.56 22.32
N ARG A 107 5.90 14.52 22.90
CA ARG A 107 5.38 13.87 24.11
C ARG A 107 5.81 14.58 25.40
N SER A 108 6.74 15.55 25.33
CA SER A 108 7.27 16.23 26.51
C SER A 108 6.27 17.21 27.16
N SER A 109 5.26 17.65 26.39
CA SER A 109 4.20 18.55 26.87
C SER A 109 2.96 17.83 27.41
N ARG A 110 2.88 16.49 27.34
CA ARG A 110 1.76 15.74 27.92
C ARG A 110 1.95 15.64 29.42
N ASN A 111 1.08 16.31 30.17
CA ASN A 111 0.98 16.16 31.62
C ASN A 111 0.64 14.69 31.96
N PRO A 112 1.51 13.93 32.64
CA PRO A 112 1.25 12.53 32.98
C PRO A 112 0.17 12.36 34.06
N PHE A 113 -0.38 13.45 34.60
CA PHE A 113 -1.36 13.46 35.69
C PHE A 113 -2.70 14.14 35.33
N ALA A 114 -2.99 14.32 34.03
CA ALA A 114 -4.29 14.85 33.56
C ALA A 114 -5.10 13.76 32.84
#